data_AF-A0A9D4TYZ4-F1
#
_entry.id   AF-A0A9D4TYZ4-F1
#
_cell.length_a   1.000
_cell.length_b   1.000
_cell.length_c   1.000
_cell.angle_alpha   90.00
_cell.angle_beta   90.00
_cell.angle_gamma   90.00
#
_symmetry.space_group_name_H-M   'P 1'
#
loop_
_entity.id
_entity.type
_entity.pdbx_description
1 polymer ?
#
loop_
_entity_poly.entity_id
_entity_poly.type
_entity_poly.pdbx_seq_one_letter_code
_entity_poly.pdbx_strand_id
1 'polypeptide(L)'
;MLAARELRHAAQHGDFQLDALARNDEPWGNHGIKTAYAFAFDVGGLDPSVYFGRPKDLYHEDHFQGMFSTRLAGLVNNQGFQITGVEEHEGADGSSTVVTVQVQAVAAKQPQVYQWQLRRKNVGARKGCLMTWMVLDRTAAL
;
A
#
# COMPACT_ATOMS: atom_id res chain seq x y z
N MET A 1 -10.83 -13.86 15.22
CA MET A 1 -11.12 -14.25 13.81
C MET A 1 -12.00 -13.17 13.20
N LEU A 2 -11.48 -12.32 12.31
CA LEU A 2 -12.37 -11.60 11.40
C LEU A 2 -13.07 -12.60 10.48
N ALA A 3 -14.32 -12.30 10.13
CA ALA A 3 -15.07 -13.08 9.15
C ALA A 3 -14.38 -13.01 7.79
N ALA A 4 -14.47 -14.07 6.97
CA ALA A 4 -13.92 -14.16 5.60
C ALA A 4 -14.25 -12.97 4.67
N ARG A 5 -15.20 -12.11 5.04
CA ARG A 5 -15.49 -10.84 4.37
C ARG A 5 -14.34 -9.83 4.44
N GLU A 6 -13.63 -9.77 5.56
CA GLU A 6 -12.64 -8.71 5.80
C GLU A 6 -11.31 -9.00 5.09
N LEU A 7 -10.93 -10.27 4.99
CA LEU A 7 -9.83 -10.71 4.13
C LEU A 7 -10.10 -10.40 2.65
N ARG A 8 -11.36 -10.56 2.21
CA ARG A 8 -11.77 -10.20 0.84
C ARG A 8 -11.70 -8.69 0.61
N HIS A 9 -12.15 -7.87 1.54
CA HIS A 9 -12.03 -6.41 1.42
C HIS A 9 -10.58 -5.94 1.38
N ALA A 10 -9.69 -6.58 2.13
CA ALA A 10 -8.27 -6.25 2.11
C ALA A 10 -7.57 -6.67 0.82
N ALA A 11 -7.92 -7.83 0.27
CA ALA A 11 -7.47 -8.24 -1.08
C ALA A 11 -7.93 -7.22 -2.12
N GLN A 12 -9.22 -6.86 -2.12
CA GLN A 12 -9.79 -5.83 -3.01
C GLN A 12 -9.09 -4.48 -2.88
N HIS A 13 -8.75 -4.06 -1.65
CA HIS A 13 -7.99 -2.83 -1.39
C HIS A 13 -6.60 -2.84 -2.02
N GLY A 14 -5.93 -4.00 -1.98
CA GLY A 14 -4.70 -4.25 -2.73
C GLY A 14 -4.95 -4.12 -4.23
N ASP A 15 -5.89 -4.90 -4.77
CA ASP A 15 -6.23 -4.94 -6.20
C ASP A 15 -6.51 -3.54 -6.76
N PHE A 16 -7.32 -2.72 -6.10
CA PHE A 16 -7.63 -1.37 -6.58
C PHE A 16 -6.40 -0.46 -6.69
N GLN A 17 -5.50 -0.50 -5.71
CA GLN A 17 -4.26 0.29 -5.77
C GLN A 17 -3.31 -0.26 -6.84
N LEU A 18 -3.20 -1.59 -6.95
CA LEU A 18 -2.33 -2.26 -7.92
C LEU A 18 -2.80 -2.01 -9.36
N ASP A 19 -4.11 -2.05 -9.61
CA ASP A 19 -4.71 -1.75 -10.91
C ASP A 19 -4.43 -0.30 -11.33
N ALA A 20 -4.57 0.65 -10.41
CA ALA A 20 -4.26 2.05 -10.66
C ALA A 20 -2.76 2.27 -10.90
N LEU A 21 -1.90 1.57 -10.15
CA LEU A 21 -0.45 1.64 -10.32
C LEU A 21 0.03 1.00 -11.63
N ALA A 22 -0.62 -0.06 -12.11
CA ALA A 22 -0.35 -0.67 -13.41
C ALA A 22 -0.67 0.27 -14.58
N ARG A 23 -1.61 1.20 -14.38
CA ARG A 23 -2.01 2.24 -15.35
C ARG A 23 -1.78 3.63 -14.77
N ASN A 24 -0.54 3.89 -14.33
CA ASN A 24 -0.23 5.02 -13.47
C ASN A 24 -0.64 6.38 -14.05
N ASP A 25 -0.63 6.54 -15.38
CA ASP A 25 -0.91 7.81 -16.04
C ASP A 25 -2.33 7.89 -16.66
N GLU A 26 -3.22 6.97 -16.30
CA GLU A 26 -4.62 6.96 -16.72
C GLU A 26 -5.56 7.14 -15.52
N PRO A 27 -6.55 8.05 -15.56
CA PRO A 27 -6.89 8.97 -16.66
C PRO A 27 -6.02 10.24 -16.74
N TRP A 28 -5.10 10.47 -15.80
CA TRP A 28 -4.15 11.60 -15.84
C TRP A 28 -2.80 11.21 -15.24
N GLY A 29 -1.77 12.03 -15.47
CA GLY A 29 -0.41 11.75 -15.02
C GLY A 29 -0.30 11.49 -13.51
N ASN A 30 0.39 10.40 -13.15
CA ASN A 30 0.57 9.91 -11.78
C ASN A 30 -0.72 9.55 -11.03
N HIS A 31 -1.83 9.30 -11.72
CA HIS A 31 -3.06 8.80 -11.13
C HIS A 31 -2.86 7.59 -10.20
N GLY A 32 -2.02 6.62 -10.58
CA GLY A 32 -1.74 5.45 -9.75
C GLY A 32 -1.10 5.80 -8.40
N ILE A 33 -0.02 6.59 -8.44
CA ILE A 33 0.65 7.07 -7.22
C ILE A 33 -0.28 7.96 -6.38
N LYS A 34 -1.10 8.80 -7.01
CA LYS A 34 -2.09 9.63 -6.32
C LYS A 34 -3.18 8.80 -5.65
N THR A 35 -3.58 7.70 -6.27
CA THR A 35 -4.48 6.72 -5.66
C THR A 35 -3.84 6.09 -4.43
N ALA A 36 -2.57 5.68 -4.51
CA ALA A 36 -1.83 5.16 -3.36
C ALA A 36 -1.72 6.20 -2.22
N TYR A 37 -1.45 7.47 -2.54
CA TYR A 37 -1.48 8.58 -1.57
C TYR A 37 -2.85 8.74 -0.92
N ALA A 38 -3.93 8.68 -1.72
CA ALA A 38 -5.29 8.75 -1.20
C ALA A 38 -5.63 7.59 -0.25
N PHE A 39 -4.99 6.43 -0.37
CA PHE A 39 -5.20 5.31 0.56
C PHE A 39 -4.23 5.28 1.74
N ALA A 40 -3.24 6.16 1.80
CA ALA A 40 -2.26 6.16 2.88
C ALA A 40 -2.87 6.64 4.22
N PHE A 41 -2.50 5.95 5.30
CA PHE A 41 -3.17 6.08 6.61
C PHE A 41 -2.90 7.44 7.28
N ASP A 42 -1.65 7.91 7.27
CA ASP A 42 -1.11 9.02 8.06
C ASP A 42 -0.40 10.10 7.23
N VAL A 43 -0.41 10.01 5.90
CA VAL A 43 0.19 11.04 5.03
C VAL A 43 -0.62 12.34 5.06
N GLY A 44 0.05 13.47 4.82
CA GLY A 44 -0.55 14.80 4.92
C GLY A 44 -0.74 15.31 6.36
N GLY A 45 -0.34 14.53 7.37
CA GLY A 45 -0.24 14.97 8.75
C GLY A 45 1.11 15.62 9.05
N LEU A 46 1.17 16.39 10.16
CA LEU A 46 2.43 16.98 10.65
C LEU A 46 3.39 15.93 11.21
N ASP A 47 2.86 14.77 11.61
CA ASP A 47 3.66 13.66 12.13
C ASP A 47 4.28 12.85 10.99
N PRO A 48 5.52 12.35 11.15
CA PRO A 48 6.15 11.49 10.15
C PRO A 48 5.34 10.21 9.88
N SER A 49 5.13 9.91 8.61
CA SER A 49 4.48 8.68 8.16
C SER A 49 5.50 7.56 7.99
N VAL A 50 5.09 6.32 8.30
CA VAL A 50 5.91 5.12 8.10
C VAL A 50 5.58 4.37 6.80
N TYR A 51 4.91 5.03 5.86
CA TYR A 51 4.41 4.40 4.62
C TYR A 51 5.47 3.57 3.88
N PHE A 52 6.73 4.00 3.86
CA PHE A 52 7.83 3.29 3.19
C PHE A 52 8.67 2.42 4.15
N GLY A 53 8.07 1.93 5.23
CA GLY A 53 8.71 1.08 6.26
C GLY A 53 9.62 1.82 7.23
N ARG A 54 9.72 3.15 7.14
CA ARG A 54 10.50 4.00 8.05
C ARG A 54 9.90 5.40 8.12
N PRO A 55 10.08 6.14 9.22
CA PRO A 55 9.55 7.50 9.36
C PRO A 55 10.05 8.42 8.24
N LYS A 56 9.11 9.11 7.58
CA LYS A 56 9.36 10.11 6.55
C LYS A 56 8.37 11.26 6.63
N ASP A 57 8.88 12.44 6.33
CA ASP A 57 8.05 13.63 6.16
C ASP A 57 7.31 13.51 4.82
N LEU A 58 6.03 13.15 4.92
CA LEU A 58 5.09 13.02 3.80
C LEU A 58 3.92 14.01 3.97
N TYR A 59 4.19 15.16 4.57
CA TYR A 59 3.20 16.23 4.74
C TYR A 59 2.75 16.81 3.39
N HIS A 60 3.66 16.86 2.41
CA HIS A 60 3.36 17.27 1.03
C HIS A 60 3.21 16.08 0.07
N GLU A 61 2.31 16.21 -0.91
CA GLU A 61 2.05 15.16 -1.91
C GLU A 61 3.28 14.88 -2.79
N ASP A 62 4.08 15.89 -3.11
CA ASP A 62 5.30 15.77 -3.93
C ASP A 62 6.40 14.95 -3.22
N HIS A 63 6.53 15.09 -1.89
CA HIS A 63 7.42 14.23 -1.09
C HIS A 63 7.00 12.76 -1.21
N PHE A 64 5.70 12.48 -1.12
CA PHE A 64 5.18 11.13 -1.30
C PHE A 64 5.45 10.62 -2.71
N GLN A 65 5.14 11.41 -3.74
CA GLN A 65 5.35 11.02 -5.12
C GLN A 65 6.83 10.73 -5.42
N GLY A 66 7.74 11.62 -5.01
CA GLY A 66 9.18 11.43 -5.20
C GLY A 66 9.72 10.18 -4.49
N MET A 67 9.25 9.92 -3.27
CA MET A 67 9.62 8.71 -2.53
C MET A 67 9.03 7.44 -3.17
N PHE A 68 7.79 7.48 -3.64
CA PHE A 68 7.13 6.34 -4.27
C PHE A 68 7.85 5.95 -5.56
N SER A 69 8.10 6.92 -6.46
CA SER A 69 8.78 6.69 -7.74
C SER A 69 10.22 6.19 -7.59
N THR A 70 10.85 6.38 -6.43
CA THR A 70 12.22 5.90 -6.17
C THR A 70 12.27 4.57 -5.42
N ARG A 71 11.40 4.37 -4.43
CA ARG A 71 11.44 3.19 -3.56
C ARG A 71 10.55 2.05 -4.03
N LEU A 72 9.47 2.37 -4.71
CA LEU A 72 8.46 1.42 -5.17
C LEU A 72 8.29 1.53 -6.69
N ALA A 73 9.36 1.89 -7.41
CA ALA A 73 9.35 2.06 -8.86
C ALA A 73 8.83 0.82 -9.60
N GLY A 74 9.09 -0.37 -9.07
CA GLY A 74 8.61 -1.64 -9.62
C GLY A 74 7.08 -1.82 -9.57
N LEU A 75 6.38 -1.02 -8.77
CA LEU A 75 4.92 -1.00 -8.72
C LEU A 75 4.29 -0.20 -9.87
N VAL A 76 5.00 0.78 -10.39
CA VAL A 76 4.49 1.75 -11.36
C VAL A 76 4.57 1.17 -12.78
N ASN A 77 3.46 1.20 -13.52
CA ASN A 77 3.36 0.70 -14.90
C ASN A 77 3.82 -0.77 -15.05
N ASN A 78 3.57 -1.57 -14.02
CA ASN A 78 3.82 -3.01 -14.04
C ASN A 78 2.81 -3.73 -14.97
N GLN A 79 3.15 -4.91 -15.47
CA GLN A 79 2.30 -5.69 -16.39
C GLN A 79 1.29 -6.62 -15.69
N GLY A 80 1.27 -6.63 -14.36
CA GLY A 80 0.39 -7.48 -13.60
C GLY A 80 0.99 -7.94 -12.28
N PHE A 81 0.09 -8.23 -11.36
CA PHE A 81 0.38 -8.61 -10.00
C PHE A 81 -0.49 -9.77 -9.57
N GLN A 82 0.06 -10.62 -8.70
CA GLN A 82 -0.70 -11.68 -8.04
C GLN A 82 -0.65 -11.49 -6.54
N ILE A 83 -1.81 -11.48 -5.89
CA ILE A 83 -1.90 -11.60 -4.44
C ILE A 83 -1.60 -13.05 -4.04
N THR A 84 -0.52 -13.27 -3.29
CA THR A 84 -0.08 -14.61 -2.89
C THR A 84 -0.46 -14.99 -1.46
N GLY A 85 -0.89 -14.03 -0.65
CA GLY A 85 -1.30 -14.27 0.73
C GLY A 85 -2.02 -13.07 1.32
N VAL A 86 -2.93 -13.37 2.25
CA VAL A 86 -3.69 -12.39 3.04
C VAL A 86 -3.75 -12.88 4.48
N GLU A 87 -3.00 -12.23 5.37
CA GLU A 87 -2.92 -12.62 6.77
C GLU A 87 -3.32 -11.46 7.67
N GLU A 88 -4.08 -11.76 8.73
CA GLU A 88 -4.37 -10.83 9.82
C GLU A 88 -3.40 -11.09 10.98
N HIS A 89 -2.79 -10.02 11.49
CA HIS A 89 -2.11 -10.04 12.78
C HIS A 89 -2.34 -8.73 13.54
N GLU A 90 -2.17 -8.79 14.86
CA GLU A 90 -2.11 -7.58 15.67
C GLU A 90 -0.83 -6.80 15.33
N GLY A 91 -0.95 -5.49 15.18
CA GLY A 91 0.23 -4.64 15.05
C GLY A 91 1.12 -4.78 16.28
N ALA A 92 2.43 -4.64 16.12
CA ALA A 92 3.39 -4.70 17.23
C ALA A 92 3.13 -3.66 18.35
N ASP A 93 2.31 -2.65 18.06
CA ASP A 93 1.84 -1.60 18.98
C ASP A 93 0.47 -1.91 19.61
N GLY A 94 -0.07 -3.12 19.42
CA GLY A 94 -1.39 -3.52 19.90
C GLY A 94 -2.55 -2.87 19.13
N SER A 95 -2.28 -2.13 18.05
CA SER A 95 -3.31 -1.52 17.21
C SER A 95 -3.72 -2.45 16.05
N SER A 96 -5.01 -2.39 15.72
CA SER A 96 -5.80 -3.31 14.89
C SER A 96 -5.19 -3.83 13.58
N THR A 97 -5.49 -5.12 13.30
CA THR A 97 -5.52 -5.86 12.02
C THR A 97 -4.59 -5.32 10.94
N VAL A 98 -3.35 -5.80 10.93
CA VAL A 98 -2.48 -5.71 9.77
C VAL A 98 -2.92 -6.78 8.78
N VAL A 99 -3.44 -6.37 7.63
CA VAL A 99 -3.59 -7.28 6.51
C VAL A 99 -2.35 -7.22 5.64
N THR A 100 -1.63 -8.34 5.57
CA THR A 100 -0.48 -8.49 4.67
C THR A 100 -0.92 -8.99 3.31
N VAL A 101 -0.79 -8.14 2.29
CA VAL A 101 -0.97 -8.54 0.89
C VAL A 101 0.41 -8.72 0.28
N GLN A 102 0.76 -9.94 -0.09
CA GLN A 102 2.00 -10.21 -0.83
C GLN A 102 1.75 -10.15 -2.32
N VAL A 103 2.61 -9.45 -3.05
CA VAL A 103 2.41 -9.19 -4.48
C VAL A 103 3.65 -9.53 -5.28
N GLN A 104 3.49 -10.36 -6.33
CA GLN A 104 4.56 -10.70 -7.28
C GLN A 104 4.30 -10.12 -8.67
N ALA A 105 5.27 -9.40 -9.23
CA ALA A 105 5.22 -8.89 -10.61
C ALA A 105 5.34 -10.03 -11.64
N VAL A 106 4.37 -10.15 -12.55
CA VAL A 106 4.26 -11.30 -13.48
C VAL A 106 5.29 -11.27 -14.63
N ALA A 107 5.77 -10.09 -15.02
CA ALA A 107 6.66 -9.91 -16.19
C ALA A 107 8.03 -9.30 -15.86
N ALA A 108 8.35 -9.09 -14.58
CA ALA A 108 9.64 -8.53 -14.20
C ALA A 108 10.76 -9.57 -14.40
N LYS A 109 11.92 -9.14 -14.91
CA LYS A 109 13.12 -9.99 -15.06
C LYS A 109 13.57 -10.61 -13.72
N GLN A 110 13.17 -10.01 -12.61
CA GLN A 110 13.38 -10.50 -11.26
C GLN A 110 12.05 -10.46 -10.51
N PRO A 111 11.69 -11.52 -9.76
CA PRO A 111 10.52 -11.50 -8.91
C PRO A 111 10.63 -10.36 -7.90
N GLN A 112 9.74 -9.38 -7.98
CA GLN A 112 9.61 -8.34 -6.96
C GLN A 112 8.50 -8.74 -6.01
N VAL A 113 8.77 -8.69 -4.71
CA VAL A 113 7.78 -9.01 -3.69
C VAL A 113 7.52 -7.77 -2.86
N TYR A 114 6.25 -7.39 -2.76
CA TYR A 114 5.81 -6.27 -1.95
C TYR A 114 4.80 -6.72 -0.91
N GLN A 115 4.84 -6.09 0.27
CA GLN A 115 3.92 -6.33 1.37
C GLN A 115 3.19 -5.04 1.72
N TRP A 116 1.86 -5.03 1.57
CA TRP A 116 1.01 -3.98 2.14
C TRP A 116 0.70 -4.34 3.57
N GLN A 117 0.67 -3.35 4.45
CA GLN A 117 0.08 -3.47 5.77
C GLN A 117 -1.03 -2.44 5.88
N LEU A 118 -2.24 -2.92 6.10
CA LEU A 118 -3.43 -2.08 6.23
C LEU A 118 -3.76 -1.83 7.70
N ARG A 119 -4.36 -0.70 8.02
CA ARG A 119 -4.92 -0.40 9.35
C ARG A 119 -6.30 0.22 9.19
N ARG A 120 -7.19 -0.02 10.17
CA ARG A 120 -8.49 0.63 10.20
C ARG A 120 -8.37 2.04 10.75
N LYS A 121 -8.89 3.02 10.01
CA LYS A 121 -8.88 4.42 10.44
C LYS A 121 -9.96 4.62 11.50
N ASN A 122 -9.59 5.20 12.64
CA ASN A 122 -10.50 5.34 13.79
C ASN A 122 -11.18 6.72 13.88
N VAL A 123 -10.70 7.68 13.08
CA VAL A 123 -11.11 9.09 13.12
C VAL A 123 -11.21 9.70 11.71
N GLY A 124 -11.87 10.85 11.60
CA GLY A 124 -11.98 11.62 10.35
C GLY A 124 -12.96 11.04 9.33
N ALA A 125 -12.98 11.63 8.13
CA ALA A 125 -13.95 11.32 7.07
C ALA A 125 -13.88 9.88 6.54
N ARG A 126 -12.77 9.17 6.79
CA ARG A 126 -12.56 7.77 6.37
C ARG A 126 -12.60 6.79 7.54
N LYS A 127 -13.23 7.18 8.66
CA LYS A 127 -13.40 6.32 9.84
C LYS A 127 -14.06 4.99 9.42
N GLY A 128 -13.49 3.88 9.90
CA GLY A 128 -13.94 2.54 9.59
C GLY A 128 -13.32 1.92 8.34
N CYS A 129 -12.69 2.71 7.46
CA CYS A 129 -12.02 2.18 6.26
C CYS A 129 -10.67 1.53 6.61
N LEU A 130 -10.32 0.48 5.88
CA LEU A 130 -8.94 0.02 5.79
C LEU A 130 -8.14 1.00 4.94
N MET A 131 -6.97 1.38 5.42
CA MET A 131 -6.06 2.33 4.77
C MET A 131 -4.65 1.73 4.81
N THR A 132 -3.84 2.03 3.80
CA THR A 132 -2.47 1.54 3.69
C THR A 132 -1.60 2.25 4.73
N TRP A 133 -1.18 1.53 5.77
CA TRP A 133 -0.26 2.03 6.78
C TRP A 133 1.18 2.00 6.28
N MET A 134 1.58 0.90 5.64
CA MET A 134 2.90 0.80 5.00
C MET A 134 2.91 -0.15 3.81
N VAL A 135 3.87 0.08 2.92
CA VAL A 135 4.25 -0.80 1.82
C VAL A 135 5.74 -1.10 1.96
N LEU A 136 6.08 -2.37 2.03
CA LEU A 136 7.44 -2.86 2.22
C LEU A 136 7.90 -3.59 0.97
N ASP A 137 9.08 -3.22 0.46
CA ASP A 137 9.78 -4.01 -0.54
C ASP A 137 10.48 -5.19 0.16
N ARG A 138 10.07 -6.41 -0.21
CA ARG A 138 10.55 -7.69 0.31
C ARG A 138 11.34 -8.48 -0.73
N THR A 139 11.69 -7.87 -1.86
CA THR A 139 12.39 -8.51 -2.97
C THR A 139 13.73 -9.13 -2.54
N ALA A 140 14.44 -8.53 -1.58
CA ALA A 140 15.72 -9.04 -1.06
C ALA A 140 15.59 -10.06 0.09
N ALA A 141 14.37 -10.40 0.52
CA ALA A 141 14.11 -11.34 1.62
C ALA A 141 13.69 -12.74 1.14
N LEU A 142 13.80 -12.99 -0.17
CA LEU A 142 13.62 -14.30 -0.81
C LEU A 142 14.95 -15.04 -0.98
#